data_AF-A0A656GMM3-F1
#
_entry.id   AF-A0A656GMM3-F1
#
_cell.length_a   1.000
_cell.length_b   1.000
_cell.length_c   1.000
_cell.angle_alpha   90.00
_cell.angle_beta   90.00
_cell.angle_gamma   90.00
#
_symmetry.space_group_name_H-M   'P 1'
#
loop_
_entity.id
_entity.type
_entity.pdbx_description
1 polymer ?
#
loop_
_entity_poly.entity_id
_entity_poly.type
_entity_poly.pdbx_seq_one_letter_code
_entity_poly.pdbx_strand_id
1 'polypeptide(L)' 'ATPTLVIKDNHSGRTIKLQGAPDGDVLLSAIDWLAS' A
#
# COMPACT_ATOMS: atom_id res chain seq x y z
N ALA A 1 -5.77 -7.31 -18.26
CA ALA A 1 -5.96 -6.42 -17.09
C ALA A 1 -5.02 -6.89 -15.98
N THR A 2 -4.31 -5.98 -15.31
CA THR A 2 -3.34 -6.31 -14.26
C THR A 2 -3.90 -5.99 -12.87
N PRO A 3 -3.51 -6.73 -11.81
CA PRO A 3 -3.89 -6.37 -10.46
C PRO A 3 -3.23 -5.05 -10.06
N THR A 4 -3.98 -4.24 -9.32
CA THR A 4 -3.51 -2.99 -8.70
C THR A 4 -4.07 -2.99 -7.30
N LEU A 5 -3.20 -2.73 -6.32
CA LEU A 5 -3.60 -2.59 -4.93
C LEU A 5 -3.55 -1.11 -4.54
N VAL A 6 -4.56 -0.66 -3.81
CA VAL A 6 -4.59 0.67 -3.20
C VAL A 6 -4.70 0.47 -1.71
N ILE A 7 -3.71 0.97 -0.96
CA ILE A 7 -3.70 0.95 0.50
C ILE A 7 -4.07 2.34 0.98
N LYS A 8 -5.01 2.41 1.91
CA LYS A 8 -5.47 3.64 2.55
C LYS A 8 -5.28 3.52 4.05
N ASP A 9 -4.56 4.47 4.63
CA ASP A 9 -4.58 4.68 6.08
C ASP A 9 -5.89 5.41 6.46
N ASN A 10 -6.68 4.78 7.32
CA ASN A 10 -7.95 5.32 7.78
C ASN A 10 -7.79 6.40 8.86
N HIS A 11 -6.63 6.50 9.51
CA HIS A 11 -6.37 7.51 10.53
C HIS A 11 -5.91 8.84 9.91
N SER A 12 -4.88 8.81 9.05
CA SER A 12 -4.39 10.02 8.37
C SER A 12 -5.10 10.33 7.06
N GLY A 13 -5.82 9.37 6.48
CA GLY A 13 -6.42 9.50 5.15
C GLY A 13 -5.42 9.36 3.99
N ARG A 14 -4.13 9.11 4.29
CA ARG A 14 -3.09 8.93 3.27
C ARG A 14 -3.32 7.67 2.46
N THR A 15 -2.94 7.71 1.19
CA THR A 15 -3.09 6.59 0.27
C THR A 15 -1.81 6.33 -0.49
N ILE A 16 -1.56 5.06 -0.80
CA ILE A 16 -0.49 4.61 -1.69
C ILE A 16 -1.02 3.58 -2.67
N LYS A 17 -0.57 3.66 -3.92
CA LYS A 17 -0.95 2.75 -5.00
C LYS A 17 0.23 1.84 -5.34
N LEU A 18 0.01 0.53 -5.23
CA LEU A 18 0.96 -0.49 -5.61
C LEU A 18 0.52 -1.12 -6.92
N GLN A 19 1.42 -1.13 -7.91
CA GLN A 19 1.18 -1.76 -9.20
C GLN A 19 1.60 -3.22 -9.17
N GLY A 20 0.78 -4.10 -9.75
CA GLY A 20 1.03 -5.53 -9.77
C GLY A 20 0.48 -6.26 -8.55
N ALA A 21 1.01 -7.46 -8.30
CA ALA A 21 0.72 -8.26 -7.13
C ALA A 21 1.89 -8.12 -6.15
N PRO A 22 1.90 -7.09 -5.29
CA PRO A 22 2.96 -6.92 -4.31
C PRO A 22 3.00 -8.14 -3.37
N ASP A 23 4.21 -8.59 -3.07
CA ASP A 23 4.49 -9.60 -2.06
C ASP A 23 4.35 -9.03 -0.63
N GLY A 24 4.38 -9.92 0.37
CA GLY A 24 4.14 -9.56 1.77
C GLY A 24 5.09 -8.50 2.31
N ASP A 25 6.37 -8.53 1.90
CA ASP A 25 7.38 -7.59 2.39
C ASP A 25 7.14 -6.17 1.83
N VAL A 26 6.73 -6.08 0.56
CA VAL A 26 6.33 -4.81 -0.06
C VAL A 26 5.08 -4.23 0.60
N LEU A 27 4.11 -5.07 0.97
CA LEU A 27 2.92 -4.61 1.71
C LEU A 27 3.29 -4.04 3.07
N LEU A 28 4.16 -4.72 3.82
CA LEU A 28 4.58 -4.27 5.14
C LEU A 28 5.37 -2.96 5.06
N SER A 29 6.25 -2.82 4.07
CA SER A 29 7.01 -1.59 3.81
C SER A 29 6.10 -0.42 3.39
N ALA A 30 5.05 -0.69 2.62
CA ALA A 30 4.08 0.33 2.22
C ALA A 30 3.25 0.82 3.41
N ILE A 31 2.94 -0.06 4.37
CA ILE A 31 2.26 0.29 5.62
C ILE A 31 3.18 1.14 6.50
N ASP A 32 4.44 0.74 6.67
CA ASP A 32 5.43 1.49 7.45
C ASP A 32 5.62 2.91 6.90
N TRP A 33 5.74 3.04 5.57
CA TRP A 33 5.80 4.34 4.91
C TRP A 33 4.56 5.21 5.12
N LEU A 34 3.36 4.59 5.17
CA LEU A 34 2.11 5.32 5.43
C LEU A 34 1.98 5.75 6.89
N ALA A 35 2.54 4.97 7.81
CA ALA A 35 2.47 5.20 9.25
C ALA A 35 3.49 6.23 9.77
N SER A 36 4.57 6.49 9.01
CA SER A 36 5.55 7.55 9.30
C SER A 36 4.99 8.95 9.08
#